data_AF-A0A6G0WR84-F1
#
_entry.id   AF-A0A6G0WR84-F1
#
_cell.length_a   1.000
_cell.length_b   1.000
_cell.length_c   1.000
_cell.angle_alpha   90.00
_cell.angle_beta   90.00
_cell.angle_gamma   90.00
#
_symmetry.space_group_name_H-M   'P 1'
#
loop_
_entity.id
_entity.type
_entity.pdbx_description
1 polymer ?
#
loop_
_entity_poly.entity_id
_entity_poly.type
_entity_poly.pdbx_seq_one_letter_code
_entity_poly.pdbx_strand_id
1 'polypeptide(L)'
;MSKFRFNRMDIMRLIHCFGLPDIVLTPERTRCSSVEAVCILLRRLAVADRWIDIIDLFGRSISAMSNIFLFTIDHLHARFKRILYLDHDRVAQRLQTFCDAIKCKGAEIDNVWAFIDGTVRACSRPLNSAAQRSVYNGHKRKHSLKFQTLVTPDGIIVHVFGPVEGRRHDLTILRRSKLETALKNDQRFRGYIIFGDPAYGRSEQFASPFSGSRINAAQHEVNKSMSRVRVSIEWSYSQIIRYWSHLENRHKMCIGKSPISKIYKIAILLTNCVTCCRRGNTNSSYFRLNPPELEEYLQSP
;
A
#
# COMPACT_ATOMS: atom_id res chain seq x y z
N MET A 1 -16.00 -8.32 -12.87
CA MET A 1 -14.81 -8.36 -11.98
C MET A 1 -15.06 -9.42 -10.92
N SER A 2 -14.18 -10.42 -10.72
CA SER A 2 -14.48 -11.60 -9.87
C SER A 2 -14.80 -11.22 -8.42
N LYS A 3 -15.67 -12.00 -7.75
CA LYS A 3 -16.16 -11.74 -6.38
C LYS A 3 -15.04 -11.53 -5.34
N PHE A 4 -13.87 -12.12 -5.58
CA PHE A 4 -12.71 -12.15 -4.67
C PHE A 4 -11.44 -11.51 -5.26
N ARG A 5 -11.46 -11.03 -6.51
CA ARG A 5 -10.30 -10.50 -7.29
C ARG A 5 -9.22 -11.51 -7.68
N PHE A 6 -9.28 -12.72 -7.13
CA PHE A 6 -8.42 -13.88 -7.40
C PHE A 6 -9.23 -15.04 -8.01
N ASN A 7 -8.56 -15.95 -8.74
CA ASN A 7 -9.14 -17.22 -9.14
C ASN A 7 -8.94 -18.28 -8.02
N ARG A 8 -9.47 -19.49 -8.21
CA ARG A 8 -9.36 -20.57 -7.20
C ARG A 8 -7.91 -20.96 -6.90
N MET A 9 -7.08 -21.11 -7.93
CA MET A 9 -5.67 -21.50 -7.78
C MET A 9 -4.87 -20.43 -7.03
N ASP A 10 -5.09 -19.15 -7.36
CA ASP A 10 -4.48 -18.03 -6.66
C ASP A 10 -4.87 -18.01 -5.17
N ILE A 11 -6.14 -18.28 -4.84
CA ILE A 11 -6.60 -18.35 -3.45
C ILE A 11 -5.86 -19.46 -2.68
N MET A 12 -5.65 -20.63 -3.29
CA MET A 12 -4.91 -21.71 -2.65
C MET A 12 -3.43 -21.34 -2.42
N ARG A 13 -2.79 -20.68 -3.40
CA ARG A 13 -1.42 -20.16 -3.25
C ARG A 13 -1.33 -19.13 -2.12
N LEU A 14 -2.29 -18.20 -2.04
CA LEU A 14 -2.37 -17.22 -0.97
C LEU A 14 -2.48 -17.87 0.41
N ILE A 15 -3.35 -18.87 0.57
CA ILE A 15 -3.52 -19.60 1.83
C ILE A 15 -2.19 -20.21 2.29
N HIS A 16 -1.48 -20.86 1.38
CA HIS A 16 -0.17 -21.43 1.66
C HIS A 16 0.83 -20.36 2.12
N CYS A 17 0.98 -19.26 1.38
CA CYS A 17 1.91 -18.18 1.74
C CYS A 17 1.51 -17.44 3.04
N PHE A 18 0.21 -17.30 3.30
CA PHE A 18 -0.32 -16.66 4.50
C PHE A 18 -0.05 -17.46 5.77
N GLY A 19 0.28 -18.75 5.66
CA GLY A 19 0.57 -19.61 6.81
C GLY A 19 -0.61 -19.68 7.77
N LEU A 20 -1.84 -19.71 7.24
CA LEU A 20 -3.03 -19.97 8.05
C LEU A 20 -3.13 -21.47 8.32
N PRO A 21 -3.50 -21.89 9.55
CA PRO A 21 -3.79 -23.30 9.82
C PRO A 21 -5.02 -23.75 9.03
N ASP A 22 -5.13 -25.03 8.73
CA ASP A 22 -6.28 -25.61 8.01
C ASP A 22 -7.61 -25.23 8.66
N ILE A 23 -7.63 -25.25 10.00
CA ILE A 23 -8.72 -24.75 10.83
C ILE A 23 -8.26 -23.52 11.60
N VAL A 24 -8.89 -22.38 11.29
CA VAL A 24 -8.75 -21.13 12.00
C VAL A 24 -9.72 -21.13 13.20
N LEU A 25 -9.18 -20.86 14.39
CA LEU A 25 -9.93 -20.66 15.61
C LEU A 25 -9.71 -19.21 16.10
N THR A 26 -10.76 -18.39 16.08
CA THR A 26 -10.68 -17.01 16.59
C THR A 26 -10.69 -16.98 18.13
N PRO A 27 -10.28 -15.88 18.78
CA PRO A 27 -10.38 -15.72 20.24
C PRO A 27 -11.81 -15.92 20.79
N GLU A 28 -12.82 -15.52 20.01
CA GLU A 28 -14.24 -15.71 20.30
C GLU A 28 -14.73 -17.14 20.01
N ARG A 29 -13.80 -18.08 19.82
CA ARG A 29 -14.04 -19.50 19.56
C ARG A 29 -14.80 -19.78 18.26
N THR A 30 -14.77 -18.83 17.31
CA THR A 30 -15.35 -19.04 15.98
C THR A 30 -14.40 -19.92 15.17
N ARG A 31 -14.91 -21.04 14.64
CA ARG A 31 -14.14 -22.01 13.84
C ARG A 31 -14.47 -21.89 12.36
N CYS A 32 -13.47 -21.78 11.51
CA CYS A 32 -13.61 -21.78 10.04
C CYS A 32 -12.40 -22.43 9.36
N SER A 33 -12.53 -22.77 8.09
CA SER A 33 -11.36 -23.21 7.30
C SER A 33 -10.49 -22.01 6.90
N SER A 34 -9.21 -22.24 6.60
CA SER A 34 -8.34 -21.22 6.01
C SER A 34 -8.90 -20.64 4.71
N VAL A 35 -9.52 -21.48 3.87
CA VAL A 35 -10.21 -21.07 2.64
C VAL A 35 -11.32 -20.08 2.94
N GLU A 36 -12.18 -20.41 3.90
CA GLU A 36 -13.30 -19.56 4.30
C GLU A 36 -12.80 -18.22 4.87
N ALA A 37 -11.77 -18.25 5.73
CA ALA A 37 -11.17 -17.05 6.30
C ALA A 37 -10.65 -16.08 5.22
N VAL A 38 -9.90 -16.60 4.24
CA VAL A 38 -9.40 -15.82 3.11
C VAL A 38 -10.55 -15.33 2.22
N CYS A 39 -11.55 -16.15 1.94
CA CYS A 39 -12.71 -15.74 1.13
C CYS A 39 -13.52 -14.63 1.79
N ILE A 40 -13.75 -14.70 3.11
CA ILE A 40 -14.44 -13.65 3.88
C ILE A 40 -13.63 -12.34 3.81
N LEU A 41 -12.31 -12.41 4.03
CA LEU A 41 -11.41 -11.25 3.90
C LEU A 41 -11.51 -10.60 2.51
N LEU A 42 -11.33 -11.40 1.47
CA LEU A 42 -11.33 -10.93 0.07
C LEU A 42 -12.69 -10.35 -0.32
N ARG A 43 -13.79 -11.02 0.01
CA ARG A 43 -15.14 -10.51 -0.29
C ARG A 43 -15.40 -9.20 0.43
N ARG A 44 -15.05 -9.14 1.72
CA ARG A 44 -15.29 -7.97 2.58
C ARG A 44 -14.57 -6.73 2.09
N LEU A 45 -13.36 -6.89 1.55
CA LEU A 45 -12.58 -5.79 0.98
C LEU A 45 -13.03 -5.43 -0.44
N ALA A 46 -13.34 -6.42 -1.27
CA ALA A 46 -13.65 -6.22 -2.68
C ALA A 46 -14.98 -5.47 -2.89
N VAL A 47 -15.96 -5.72 -2.01
CA VAL A 47 -17.31 -5.14 -2.10
C VAL A 47 -17.72 -4.58 -0.75
N ALA A 48 -18.25 -3.36 -0.75
CA ALA A 48 -18.73 -2.69 0.44
C ALA A 48 -20.12 -3.19 0.91
N ASP A 49 -20.36 -4.50 0.95
CA ASP A 49 -21.62 -5.10 1.41
C ASP A 49 -21.82 -4.94 2.93
N ARG A 50 -23.06 -4.99 3.42
CA ARG A 50 -23.30 -5.21 4.85
C ARG A 50 -23.10 -6.69 5.14
N TRP A 51 -22.79 -7.03 6.39
CA TRP A 51 -22.61 -8.44 6.77
C TRP A 51 -23.88 -9.26 6.54
N ILE A 52 -25.06 -8.66 6.77
CA ILE A 52 -26.36 -9.29 6.54
C ILE A 52 -26.56 -9.70 5.08
N ASP A 53 -26.02 -8.93 4.12
CA ASP A 53 -26.21 -9.17 2.68
C ASP A 53 -25.36 -10.36 2.16
N ILE A 54 -24.45 -10.90 2.98
CA ILE A 54 -23.56 -12.01 2.62
C ILE A 54 -23.68 -13.22 3.55
N ILE A 55 -24.73 -13.27 4.38
CA ILE A 55 -25.01 -14.44 5.23
C ILE A 55 -25.21 -15.68 4.36
N ASP A 56 -26.05 -15.61 3.33
CA ASP A 56 -26.36 -16.75 2.45
C ASP A 56 -25.12 -17.25 1.68
N LEU A 57 -24.15 -16.36 1.43
CA LEU A 57 -22.91 -16.72 0.74
C LEU A 57 -21.98 -17.58 1.62
N PHE A 58 -21.95 -17.33 2.92
CA PHE A 58 -21.00 -17.98 3.83
C PHE A 58 -21.68 -18.95 4.82
N GLY A 59 -23.00 -18.91 4.97
CA GLY A 59 -23.73 -19.71 5.96
C GLY A 59 -23.34 -19.36 7.40
N ARG A 60 -22.88 -18.13 7.64
CA ARG A 60 -22.34 -17.68 8.94
C ARG A 60 -23.15 -16.52 9.50
N SER A 61 -23.23 -16.46 10.83
CA SER A 61 -23.77 -15.27 11.51
C SER A 61 -22.87 -14.04 11.27
N ILE A 62 -23.45 -12.86 11.41
CA ILE A 62 -22.74 -11.58 11.28
C ILE A 62 -21.52 -11.53 12.22
N SER A 63 -21.70 -11.94 13.48
CA SER A 63 -20.63 -11.95 14.48
C SER A 63 -19.51 -12.90 14.09
N ALA A 64 -19.83 -14.11 13.63
CA ALA A 64 -18.83 -15.08 13.18
C ALA A 64 -17.99 -14.52 12.02
N MET A 65 -18.62 -13.95 10.99
CA MET A 65 -17.90 -13.35 9.86
C MET A 65 -17.03 -12.17 10.30
N SER A 66 -17.50 -11.33 11.22
CA SER A 66 -16.72 -10.23 11.77
C SER A 66 -15.49 -10.71 12.52
N ASN A 67 -15.63 -11.74 13.37
CA ASN A 67 -14.53 -12.32 14.14
C ASN A 67 -13.47 -12.91 13.21
N ILE A 68 -13.89 -13.68 12.20
CA ILE A 68 -12.99 -14.28 11.20
C ILE A 68 -12.25 -13.21 10.42
N PHE A 69 -12.96 -12.16 9.97
CA PHE A 69 -12.35 -11.05 9.24
C PHE A 69 -11.27 -10.34 10.07
N LEU A 70 -11.57 -9.98 11.31
CA LEU A 70 -10.63 -9.28 12.19
C LEU A 70 -9.42 -10.16 12.54
N PHE A 71 -9.65 -11.43 12.87
CA PHE A 71 -8.58 -12.40 13.10
C PHE A 71 -7.65 -12.49 11.89
N THR A 72 -8.20 -12.62 10.68
CA THR A 72 -7.41 -12.77 9.46
C THR A 72 -6.59 -11.51 9.17
N ILE A 73 -7.18 -10.30 9.33
CA ILE A 73 -6.45 -9.03 9.21
C ILE A 73 -5.27 -8.97 10.19
N ASP A 74 -5.50 -9.37 11.44
CA ASP A 74 -4.48 -9.32 12.49
C ASP A 74 -3.35 -10.32 12.25
N HIS A 75 -3.68 -11.55 11.87
CA HIS A 75 -2.71 -12.59 11.48
C HIS A 75 -1.82 -12.11 10.34
N LEU A 76 -2.43 -11.64 9.24
CA LEU A 76 -1.67 -11.18 8.08
C LEU A 76 -0.82 -9.95 8.41
N HIS A 77 -1.34 -9.00 9.19
CA HIS A 77 -0.59 -7.82 9.55
C HIS A 77 0.59 -8.19 10.45
N ALA A 78 0.42 -9.10 11.41
CA ALA A 78 1.51 -9.57 12.26
C ALA A 78 2.61 -10.25 11.45
N ARG A 79 2.22 -11.10 10.49
CA ARG A 79 3.14 -11.83 9.61
C ARG A 79 3.88 -10.93 8.63
N PHE A 80 3.17 -10.03 7.95
CA PHE A 80 3.71 -9.25 6.83
C PHE A 80 4.06 -7.81 7.20
N LYS A 81 4.09 -7.42 8.49
CA LYS A 81 4.47 -6.06 8.90
C LYS A 81 5.86 -5.64 8.42
N ARG A 82 6.81 -6.57 8.26
CA ARG A 82 8.17 -6.29 7.81
C ARG A 82 8.19 -5.91 6.33
N ILE A 83 7.65 -6.77 5.46
CA ILE A 83 7.53 -6.47 4.02
C ILE A 83 6.64 -5.26 3.73
N LEU A 84 5.58 -5.06 4.51
CA LEU A 84 4.74 -3.85 4.40
C LEU A 84 5.48 -2.59 4.85
N TYR A 85 6.39 -2.70 5.81
CA TYR A 85 7.25 -1.59 6.18
C TYR A 85 8.27 -1.35 5.08
N LEU A 86 9.04 -2.34 4.67
CA LEU A 86 9.93 -2.22 3.53
C LEU A 86 10.23 -3.62 2.97
N ASP A 87 9.93 -3.83 1.70
CA ASP A 87 10.30 -5.02 0.91
C ASP A 87 11.80 -5.00 0.58
N HIS A 88 12.60 -5.05 1.65
CA HIS A 88 13.97 -4.54 1.68
C HIS A 88 14.91 -5.34 0.79
N ASP A 89 14.99 -6.66 0.98
CA ASP A 89 16.00 -7.47 0.31
C ASP A 89 15.70 -7.66 -1.18
N ARG A 90 14.44 -7.87 -1.55
CA ARG A 90 14.04 -7.93 -2.96
C ARG A 90 14.32 -6.62 -3.68
N VAL A 91 14.02 -5.48 -3.04
CA VAL A 91 14.32 -4.16 -3.62
C VAL A 91 15.82 -3.97 -3.78
N ALA A 92 16.61 -4.27 -2.73
CA ALA A 92 18.06 -4.08 -2.75
C ALA A 92 18.75 -4.83 -3.90
N GLN A 93 18.23 -6.01 -4.26
CA GLN A 93 18.74 -6.81 -5.38
C GLN A 93 18.38 -6.26 -6.77
N ARG A 94 17.40 -5.33 -6.86
CA ARG A 94 16.83 -4.85 -8.13
C ARG A 94 17.00 -3.35 -8.37
N LEU A 95 17.73 -2.65 -7.50
CA LEU A 95 17.89 -1.19 -7.56
C LEU A 95 18.31 -0.68 -8.94
N GLN A 96 19.38 -1.23 -9.51
CA GLN A 96 19.84 -0.84 -10.85
C GLN A 96 18.79 -1.10 -11.92
N THR A 97 18.12 -2.27 -11.88
CA THR A 97 17.04 -2.59 -12.82
C THR A 97 15.90 -1.59 -12.76
N PHE A 98 15.55 -1.10 -11.56
CA PHE A 98 14.53 -0.07 -11.40
C PHE A 98 14.98 1.28 -11.98
N CYS A 99 16.22 1.68 -11.72
CA CYS A 99 16.83 2.88 -12.29
C CYS A 99 16.82 2.85 -13.81
N ASP A 100 17.28 1.75 -14.41
CA ASP A 100 17.31 1.57 -15.86
C ASP A 100 15.90 1.67 -16.45
N ALA A 101 14.91 1.03 -15.82
CA ALA A 101 13.52 1.08 -16.28
C ALA A 101 12.94 2.50 -16.24
N ILE A 102 13.24 3.27 -15.20
CA ILE A 102 12.83 4.68 -15.07
C ILE A 102 13.55 5.55 -16.12
N LYS A 103 14.85 5.35 -16.30
CA LYS A 103 15.66 6.06 -17.30
C LYS A 103 15.18 5.79 -18.72
N CYS A 104 14.91 4.52 -19.07
CA CYS A 104 14.36 4.13 -20.37
C CYS A 104 12.97 4.72 -20.66
N LYS A 105 12.24 5.19 -19.64
CA LYS A 105 10.97 5.94 -19.80
C LYS A 105 11.17 7.44 -19.95
N GLY A 106 12.42 7.89 -20.02
CA GLY A 106 12.81 9.27 -20.28
C GLY A 106 12.85 10.12 -19.02
N ALA A 107 13.29 9.55 -17.90
CA ALA A 107 13.67 10.32 -16.72
C ALA A 107 15.03 11.00 -16.93
N GLU A 108 15.19 12.23 -16.44
CA GLU A 108 16.48 12.91 -16.55
C GLU A 108 17.49 12.42 -15.49
N ILE A 109 16.99 12.01 -14.32
CA ILE A 109 17.82 11.57 -13.20
C ILE A 109 18.01 10.05 -13.26
N ASP A 110 19.28 9.61 -13.30
CA ASP A 110 19.64 8.24 -13.67
C ASP A 110 19.50 7.23 -12.53
N ASN A 111 19.63 7.68 -11.28
CA ASN A 111 19.70 6.82 -10.10
C ASN A 111 18.40 6.78 -9.28
N VAL A 112 17.27 7.17 -9.87
CA VAL A 112 15.95 7.07 -9.22
C VAL A 112 15.43 5.65 -9.34
N TRP A 113 15.16 4.98 -8.21
CA TRP A 113 14.67 3.58 -8.22
C TRP A 113 13.20 3.44 -7.85
N ALA A 114 12.59 4.45 -7.22
CA ALA A 114 11.18 4.44 -6.85
C ALA A 114 10.61 5.84 -6.65
N PHE A 115 9.28 5.90 -6.63
CA PHE A 115 8.52 7.12 -6.36
C PHE A 115 7.83 7.05 -5.00
N ILE A 116 7.91 8.15 -4.24
CA ILE A 116 7.24 8.29 -2.93
C ILE A 116 6.15 9.34 -2.98
N ASP A 117 5.03 9.05 -2.31
CA ASP A 117 3.97 10.05 -2.14
C ASP A 117 3.12 9.78 -0.89
N GLY A 118 2.47 10.84 -0.41
CA GLY A 118 1.55 10.81 0.71
C GLY A 118 0.10 10.66 0.24
N THR A 119 -0.54 9.53 0.52
CA THR A 119 -1.96 9.31 0.21
C THR A 119 -2.86 9.57 1.42
N VAL A 120 -3.97 10.25 1.17
CA VAL A 120 -4.99 10.58 2.18
C VAL A 120 -6.17 9.62 2.04
N ARG A 121 -6.56 8.96 3.13
CA ARG A 121 -7.75 8.09 3.19
C ARG A 121 -8.79 8.69 4.10
N ALA A 122 -9.98 8.93 3.55
CA ALA A 122 -11.08 9.49 4.30
C ALA A 122 -11.52 8.52 5.42
N CYS A 123 -11.80 9.06 6.59
CA CYS A 123 -12.40 8.32 7.70
C CYS A 123 -13.69 9.02 8.16
N SER A 124 -14.54 8.28 8.87
CA SER A 124 -15.68 8.89 9.56
C SER A 124 -15.21 9.93 10.56
N ARG A 125 -16.00 11.00 10.71
CA ARG A 125 -15.77 12.03 11.74
C ARG A 125 -15.73 11.36 13.11
N PRO A 126 -14.60 11.44 13.84
CA PRO A 126 -14.57 10.94 15.21
C PRO A 126 -15.54 11.72 16.09
N LEU A 127 -16.23 11.04 16.99
CA LEU A 127 -17.16 11.67 17.94
C LEU A 127 -16.43 12.46 19.04
N ASN A 128 -15.17 12.11 19.32
CA ASN A 128 -14.32 12.80 20.29
C ASN A 128 -13.67 14.04 19.66
N SER A 129 -13.83 15.21 20.29
CA SER A 129 -13.36 16.53 19.84
C SER A 129 -11.83 16.63 19.67
N ALA A 130 -11.04 15.92 20.47
CA ALA A 130 -9.58 15.86 20.34
C ALA A 130 -9.16 14.98 19.15
N ALA A 131 -9.78 13.80 18.98
CA ALA A 131 -9.57 12.94 17.81
C ALA A 131 -10.11 13.58 16.52
N GLN A 132 -11.17 14.39 16.61
CA GLN A 132 -11.74 15.13 15.50
C GLN A 132 -10.73 16.16 14.95
N ARG A 133 -10.12 16.95 15.84
CA ARG A 133 -9.11 17.97 15.47
C ARG A 133 -7.82 17.35 14.94
N SER A 134 -7.43 16.15 15.40
CA SER A 134 -6.21 15.50 14.97
C SER A 134 -6.30 14.89 13.57
N VAL A 135 -7.47 14.39 13.15
CA VAL A 135 -7.65 13.77 11.82
C VAL A 135 -8.26 14.70 10.77
N TYR A 136 -8.61 15.93 11.11
CA TYR A 136 -9.12 16.88 10.12
C TYR A 136 -8.00 17.36 9.17
N ASN A 137 -8.14 17.10 7.87
CA ASN A 137 -7.25 17.62 6.84
C ASN A 137 -7.88 18.88 6.24
N GLY A 138 -7.33 20.04 6.58
CA GLY A 138 -7.85 21.35 6.16
C GLY A 138 -7.78 21.58 4.65
N HIS A 139 -6.73 21.07 3.98
CA HIS A 139 -6.57 21.19 2.53
C HIS A 139 -7.65 20.40 1.75
N LYS A 140 -8.06 19.24 2.27
CA LYS A 140 -9.15 18.43 1.67
C LYS A 140 -10.52 18.64 2.33
N ARG A 141 -10.61 19.51 3.35
CA ARG A 141 -11.81 19.79 4.19
C ARG A 141 -12.54 18.54 4.70
N LYS A 142 -11.80 17.47 5.04
CA LYS A 142 -12.37 16.16 5.44
C LYS A 142 -11.54 15.50 6.55
N HIS A 143 -12.17 14.68 7.38
CA HIS A 143 -11.47 13.79 8.31
C HIS A 143 -10.76 12.67 7.55
N SER A 144 -9.47 12.50 7.80
CA SER A 144 -8.64 11.59 7.04
C SER A 144 -7.39 11.15 7.78
N LEU A 145 -6.94 9.95 7.41
CA LEU A 145 -5.67 9.38 7.81
C LEU A 145 -4.72 9.47 6.63
N LYS A 146 -3.50 9.89 6.89
CA LYS A 146 -2.45 9.99 5.87
C LYS A 146 -1.51 8.80 5.98
N PHE A 147 -1.16 8.24 4.84
CA PHE A 147 -0.19 7.17 4.69
C PHE A 147 0.88 7.64 3.71
N GLN A 148 2.10 7.17 3.92
CA GLN A 148 3.21 7.36 3.00
C GLN A 148 3.50 6.02 2.34
N THR A 149 3.68 6.05 1.01
CA THR A 149 3.89 4.83 0.23
C THR A 149 4.98 5.03 -0.80
N LEU A 150 5.75 3.96 -1.03
CA LEU A 150 6.81 3.89 -2.04
C LEU A 150 6.43 2.85 -3.09
N VAL A 151 6.58 3.18 -4.36
CA VAL A 151 6.18 2.32 -5.49
C VAL A 151 7.34 2.16 -6.45
N THR A 152 7.65 0.90 -6.78
CA THR A 152 8.72 0.52 -7.72
C THR A 152 8.19 0.32 -9.14
N PRO A 153 9.05 0.42 -10.16
CA PRO A 153 8.68 0.26 -11.59
C PRO A 153 7.99 -1.06 -11.94
N ASP A 154 8.29 -2.13 -11.21
CA ASP A 154 7.63 -3.44 -11.35
C ASP A 154 6.17 -3.46 -10.83
N GLY A 155 5.67 -2.31 -10.36
CA GLY A 155 4.29 -2.11 -9.95
C GLY A 155 3.99 -2.55 -8.52
N ILE A 156 5.00 -2.90 -7.73
CA ILE A 156 4.83 -3.26 -6.32
C ILE A 156 4.88 -2.02 -5.42
N ILE A 157 3.97 -1.97 -4.44
CA ILE A 157 4.03 -1.00 -3.35
C ILE A 157 4.93 -1.57 -2.27
N VAL A 158 6.18 -1.11 -2.19
CA VAL A 158 7.25 -1.71 -1.38
C VAL A 158 7.37 -1.13 0.03
N HIS A 159 6.68 -0.04 0.33
CA HIS A 159 6.63 0.58 1.64
C HIS A 159 5.25 1.15 1.90
N VAL A 160 4.72 0.97 3.11
CA VAL A 160 3.60 1.73 3.65
C VAL A 160 3.80 2.08 5.12
N PHE A 161 3.86 3.39 5.40
CA PHE A 161 3.86 3.93 6.76
C PHE A 161 2.58 4.70 7.06
N GLY A 162 2.10 4.59 8.29
CA GLY A 162 0.87 5.23 8.75
C GLY A 162 -0.02 4.32 9.61
N PRO A 163 -1.13 4.87 10.12
CA PRO A 163 -1.70 6.15 9.75
C PRO A 163 -1.07 7.30 10.54
N VAL A 164 -0.96 8.47 9.93
CA VAL A 164 -0.63 9.73 10.59
C VAL A 164 -1.81 10.69 10.44
N GLU A 165 -1.95 11.61 11.39
CA GLU A 165 -2.89 12.75 11.33
C GLU A 165 -2.86 13.44 9.95
N GLY A 166 -4.03 13.55 9.30
CA GLY A 166 -4.15 14.04 7.92
C GLY A 166 -3.58 15.45 7.64
N ARG A 167 -3.43 16.28 8.68
CA ARG A 167 -2.87 17.64 8.62
C ARG A 167 -1.34 17.70 8.57
N ARG A 168 -0.64 16.60 8.85
CA ARG A 168 0.84 16.62 8.94
C ARG A 168 1.46 16.65 7.54
N HIS A 169 2.52 17.45 7.39
CA HIS A 169 3.32 17.53 6.17
C HIS A 169 4.00 16.20 5.85
N ASP A 170 4.19 15.90 4.57
CA ASP A 170 4.82 14.65 4.10
C ASP A 170 6.21 14.42 4.69
N LEU A 171 7.03 15.48 4.79
CA LEU A 171 8.32 15.43 5.46
C LEU A 171 8.25 14.96 6.91
N THR A 172 7.17 15.31 7.62
CA THR A 172 6.97 14.83 9.01
C THR A 172 6.70 13.32 9.03
N ILE A 173 5.97 12.81 8.04
CA ILE A 173 5.69 11.38 7.90
C ILE A 173 6.99 10.65 7.53
N LEU A 174 7.79 11.20 6.62
CA LEU A 174 9.09 10.64 6.26
C LEU A 174 10.00 10.50 7.51
N ARG A 175 10.15 11.57 8.29
CA ARG A 175 10.96 11.54 9.53
C ARG A 175 10.45 10.51 10.54
N ARG A 176 9.11 10.39 10.69
CA ARG A 176 8.50 9.41 11.61
C ARG A 176 8.63 7.97 11.12
N SER A 177 8.60 7.76 9.80
CA SER A 177 8.74 6.43 9.20
C SER A 177 10.12 5.85 9.42
N LYS A 178 11.15 6.70 9.59
CA LYS A 178 12.57 6.30 9.59
C LYS A 178 13.02 5.58 8.31
N LEU A 179 12.27 5.74 7.20
CA LEU A 179 12.60 5.15 5.91
C LEU A 179 13.99 5.58 5.45
N GLU A 180 14.31 6.88 5.52
CA GLU A 180 15.64 7.38 5.13
C GLU A 180 16.77 6.73 5.94
N THR A 181 16.58 6.60 7.26
CA THR A 181 17.57 5.93 8.14
C THR A 181 17.72 4.46 7.78
N ALA A 182 16.61 3.76 7.48
CA ALA A 182 16.66 2.36 7.08
C ALA A 182 17.47 2.17 5.79
N LEU A 183 17.27 3.05 4.80
CA LEU A 183 17.99 3.00 3.53
C LEU A 183 19.46 3.41 3.67
N LYS A 184 19.78 4.39 4.53
CA LYS A 184 21.17 4.82 4.79
C LYS A 184 22.02 3.76 5.47
N ASN A 185 21.40 2.92 6.30
CA ASN A 185 22.10 1.88 7.06
C ASN A 185 22.47 0.66 6.21
N ASP A 186 21.99 0.57 4.96
CA ASP A 186 22.34 -0.50 4.03
C ASP A 186 23.14 0.04 2.84
N GLN A 187 24.39 -0.37 2.73
CA GLN A 187 25.31 0.04 1.67
C GLN A 187 24.79 -0.28 0.26
N ARG A 188 23.90 -1.27 0.09
CA ARG A 188 23.31 -1.62 -1.21
C ARG A 188 22.49 -0.46 -1.79
N PHE A 189 21.92 0.40 -0.94
CA PHE A 189 21.14 1.57 -1.36
C PHE A 189 22.00 2.82 -1.58
N ARG A 190 23.32 2.76 -1.37
CA ARG A 190 24.20 3.91 -1.55
C ARG A 190 24.20 4.34 -3.01
N GLY A 191 23.97 5.63 -3.25
CA GLY A 191 23.94 6.21 -4.60
C GLY A 191 22.60 6.04 -5.33
N TYR A 192 21.60 5.43 -4.70
CA TYR A 192 20.25 5.28 -5.24
C TYR A 192 19.26 6.18 -4.51
N ILE A 193 18.41 6.88 -5.26
CA ILE A 193 17.50 7.88 -4.69
C ILE A 193 16.03 7.56 -4.96
N ILE A 194 15.19 8.06 -4.07
CA ILE A 194 13.74 8.07 -4.19
C ILE A 194 13.30 9.45 -4.68
N PHE A 195 12.41 9.51 -5.66
CA PHE A 195 11.86 10.77 -6.15
C PHE A 195 10.46 11.04 -5.61
N GLY A 196 10.27 12.17 -4.92
CA GLY A 196 9.02 12.55 -4.28
C GLY A 196 8.39 13.82 -4.84
N ASP A 197 7.28 14.23 -4.24
CA ASP A 197 6.75 15.59 -4.43
C ASP A 197 7.67 16.64 -3.79
N PRO A 198 7.46 17.95 -4.07
CA PRO A 198 8.28 19.01 -3.47
C PRO A 198 8.34 19.02 -1.94
N ALA A 199 7.39 18.41 -1.24
CA ALA A 199 7.35 18.39 0.23
C ALA A 199 8.36 17.40 0.84
N TYR A 200 8.97 16.50 0.05
CA TYR A 200 9.99 15.57 0.55
C TYR A 200 11.39 16.19 0.66
N GLY A 201 11.66 17.27 -0.06
CA GLY A 201 12.97 17.93 -0.05
C GLY A 201 14.06 17.10 -0.72
N ARG A 202 15.31 17.33 -0.31
CA ARG A 202 16.50 16.67 -0.89
C ARG A 202 17.41 16.15 0.22
N SER A 203 17.94 14.94 0.01
CA SER A 203 18.97 14.33 0.82
C SER A 203 19.76 13.32 -0.02
N GLU A 204 20.68 12.56 0.59
CA GLU A 204 21.41 11.50 -0.10
C GLU A 204 20.49 10.46 -0.74
N GLN A 205 19.36 10.14 -0.10
CA GLN A 205 18.43 9.09 -0.56
C GLN A 205 17.13 9.63 -1.17
N PHE A 206 16.94 10.96 -1.19
CA PHE A 206 15.70 11.59 -1.65
C PHE A 206 15.97 12.77 -2.58
N ALA A 207 15.20 12.87 -3.64
CA ALA A 207 15.13 14.05 -4.49
C ALA A 207 13.68 14.50 -4.69
N SER A 208 13.55 15.79 -4.95
CA SER A 208 12.28 16.45 -5.27
C SER A 208 12.49 17.42 -6.43
N PRO A 209 11.42 17.78 -7.15
CA PRO A 209 11.47 18.77 -8.23
C PRO A 209 12.19 20.06 -7.78
N PHE A 210 12.88 20.71 -8.71
CA PHE A 210 13.37 22.07 -8.51
C PHE A 210 12.19 23.01 -8.23
N SER A 211 12.33 23.83 -7.19
CA SER A 211 11.29 24.76 -6.72
C SER A 211 11.93 26.12 -6.42
N GLY A 212 11.20 27.20 -6.69
CA GLY A 212 11.65 28.57 -6.45
C GLY A 212 11.19 29.53 -7.55
N SER A 213 11.38 30.83 -7.36
CA SER A 213 10.96 31.86 -8.32
C SER A 213 11.85 31.95 -9.57
N ARG A 214 13.05 31.36 -9.54
CA ARG A 214 14.04 31.41 -10.63
C ARG A 214 14.52 30.01 -11.01
N ILE A 215 13.62 29.19 -11.54
CA ILE A 215 13.98 27.91 -12.15
C ILE A 215 14.43 28.18 -13.59
N ASN A 216 15.62 27.69 -13.97
CA ASN A 216 16.12 27.86 -15.33
C ASN A 216 15.53 26.80 -16.29
N ALA A 217 15.75 26.97 -17.60
CA ALA A 217 15.19 26.08 -18.62
C ALA A 217 15.60 24.60 -18.42
N ALA A 218 16.85 24.33 -18.05
CA ALA A 218 17.34 22.97 -17.81
C ALA A 218 16.63 22.31 -16.61
N GLN A 219 16.47 23.04 -15.51
CA GLN A 219 15.73 22.56 -14.33
C GLN A 219 14.24 22.33 -14.64
N HIS A 220 13.65 23.14 -15.52
CA HIS A 220 12.28 22.93 -15.98
C HIS A 220 12.15 21.63 -16.76
N GLU A 221 13.08 21.32 -17.66
CA GLU A 221 13.08 20.05 -18.40
C GLU A 221 13.27 18.84 -17.48
N VAL A 222 14.15 18.93 -16.46
CA VAL A 222 14.26 17.89 -15.42
C VAL A 222 12.92 17.70 -14.70
N ASN A 223 12.28 18.79 -14.26
CA ASN A 223 10.99 18.69 -13.57
C ASN A 223 9.91 18.05 -14.44
N LYS A 224 9.85 18.43 -15.71
CA LYS A 224 8.89 17.92 -16.69
C LYS A 224 9.10 16.42 -16.94
N SER A 225 10.34 15.99 -17.15
CA SER A 225 10.68 14.58 -17.38
C SER A 225 10.38 13.72 -16.15
N MET A 226 10.77 14.19 -14.96
CA MET A 226 10.55 13.48 -13.69
C MET A 226 9.07 13.44 -13.31
N SER A 227 8.30 14.50 -13.53
CA SER A 227 6.86 14.52 -13.29
C SER A 227 6.12 13.52 -14.18
N ARG A 228 6.51 13.42 -15.47
CA ARG A 228 5.94 12.49 -16.43
C ARG A 228 6.10 11.03 -16.01
N VAL A 229 7.26 10.64 -15.49
CA VAL A 229 7.47 9.25 -15.01
C VAL A 229 6.85 9.03 -13.63
N ARG A 230 6.86 10.04 -12.75
CA ARG A 230 6.33 9.93 -11.38
C ARG A 230 4.81 9.76 -11.33
N VAL A 231 4.05 10.24 -12.34
CA VAL A 231 2.58 10.08 -12.41
C VAL A 231 2.13 8.62 -12.22
N SER A 232 3.03 7.68 -12.51
CA SER A 232 2.81 6.25 -12.38
C SER A 232 2.37 5.82 -10.97
N ILE A 233 2.82 6.53 -9.93
CA ILE A 233 2.43 6.25 -8.54
C ILE A 233 0.92 6.39 -8.31
N GLU A 234 0.27 7.32 -9.01
CA GLU A 234 -1.16 7.56 -8.88
C GLU A 234 -1.96 6.35 -9.38
N TRP A 235 -1.45 5.63 -10.39
CA TRP A 235 -2.08 4.42 -10.89
C TRP A 235 -2.12 3.32 -9.83
N SER A 236 -1.12 3.21 -8.97
CA SER A 236 -1.15 2.27 -7.83
C SER A 236 -2.25 2.63 -6.84
N TYR A 237 -2.48 3.92 -6.57
CA TYR A 237 -3.57 4.35 -5.69
C TYR A 237 -4.95 4.10 -6.28
N SER A 238 -5.11 4.33 -7.58
CA SER A 238 -6.34 3.98 -8.30
C SER A 238 -6.59 2.47 -8.28
N GLN A 239 -5.55 1.64 -8.40
CA GLN A 239 -5.68 0.18 -8.34
C GLN A 239 -6.17 -0.32 -6.98
N ILE A 240 -5.61 0.20 -5.87
CA ILE A 240 -6.06 -0.17 -4.51
C ILE A 240 -7.58 0.06 -4.38
N ILE A 241 -8.05 1.25 -4.75
CA ILE A 241 -9.46 1.62 -4.62
C ILE A 241 -10.35 0.80 -5.56
N ARG A 242 -9.91 0.61 -6.81
CA ARG A 242 -10.62 -0.20 -7.80
C ARG A 242 -10.79 -1.66 -7.34
N TYR A 243 -9.77 -2.23 -6.68
CA TYR A 243 -9.85 -3.60 -6.18
C TYR A 243 -10.67 -3.69 -4.90
N TRP A 244 -10.52 -2.71 -3.99
CA TRP A 244 -11.00 -2.77 -2.62
C TRP A 244 -11.93 -1.60 -2.26
N SER A 245 -13.14 -1.60 -2.82
CA SER A 245 -14.14 -0.54 -2.63
C SER A 245 -14.54 -0.33 -1.16
N HIS A 246 -14.30 -1.31 -0.28
CA HIS A 246 -14.48 -1.17 1.17
C HIS A 246 -13.77 0.06 1.74
N LEU A 247 -12.60 0.42 1.18
CA LEU A 247 -11.78 1.53 1.64
C LEU A 247 -12.40 2.91 1.37
N GLU A 248 -13.35 3.02 0.43
CA GLU A 248 -14.05 4.26 0.13
C GLU A 248 -15.24 4.52 1.06
N ASN A 249 -15.74 3.47 1.72
CA ASN A 249 -16.90 3.58 2.58
C ASN A 249 -16.53 4.22 3.92
N ARG A 250 -16.70 5.54 4.00
CA ARG A 250 -16.34 6.33 5.19
C ARG A 250 -17.04 5.83 6.46
N HIS A 251 -18.29 5.39 6.37
CA HIS A 251 -19.06 4.87 7.51
C HIS A 251 -18.44 3.59 8.10
N LYS A 252 -17.70 2.82 7.30
CA LYS A 252 -16.96 1.63 7.74
C LYS A 252 -15.55 1.94 8.24
N MET A 253 -15.00 3.09 7.84
CA MET A 253 -13.70 3.60 8.27
C MET A 253 -13.84 4.47 9.54
N CYS A 254 -14.31 3.86 10.63
CA CYS A 254 -14.51 4.52 11.92
C CYS A 254 -13.33 4.32 12.87
N ILE A 255 -12.68 5.41 13.27
CA ILE A 255 -11.59 5.39 14.26
C ILE A 255 -12.14 4.91 15.61
N GLY A 256 -11.43 3.96 16.24
CA GLY A 256 -11.84 3.35 17.52
C GLY A 256 -12.83 2.19 17.38
N LYS A 257 -13.46 1.99 16.21
CA LYS A 257 -14.37 0.86 15.94
C LYS A 257 -13.82 -0.15 14.94
N SER A 258 -12.85 0.25 14.12
CA SER A 258 -12.25 -0.59 13.09
C SER A 258 -10.73 -0.38 13.04
N PRO A 259 -9.92 -1.43 12.81
CA PRO A 259 -8.47 -1.31 12.70
C PRO A 259 -8.08 -0.75 11.32
N ILE A 260 -8.47 0.50 11.03
CA ILE A 260 -8.34 1.15 9.71
C ILE A 260 -6.91 1.04 9.14
N SER A 261 -5.90 1.21 9.99
CA SER A 261 -4.49 1.06 9.60
C SER A 261 -4.21 -0.32 9.02
N LYS A 262 -4.56 -1.37 9.76
CA LYS A 262 -4.29 -2.75 9.36
C LYS A 262 -5.09 -3.09 8.10
N ILE A 263 -6.36 -2.70 8.04
CA ILE A 263 -7.21 -2.89 6.86
C ILE A 263 -6.57 -2.28 5.61
N TYR A 264 -6.11 -1.03 5.69
CA TYR A 264 -5.47 -0.37 4.55
C TYR A 264 -4.16 -1.04 4.14
N LYS A 265 -3.31 -1.42 5.11
CA LYS A 265 -2.05 -2.12 4.84
C LYS A 265 -2.27 -3.51 4.24
N ILE A 266 -3.27 -4.25 4.71
CA ILE A 266 -3.63 -5.55 4.11
C ILE A 266 -4.24 -5.38 2.72
N ALA A 267 -5.00 -4.32 2.47
CA ALA A 267 -5.44 -4.03 1.11
C ALA A 267 -4.26 -3.71 0.16
N ILE A 268 -3.19 -3.06 0.64
CA ILE A 268 -1.94 -2.90 -0.12
C ILE A 268 -1.27 -4.25 -0.37
N LEU A 269 -1.08 -5.07 0.67
CA LEU A 269 -0.52 -6.42 0.54
C LEU A 269 -1.26 -7.22 -0.54
N LEU A 270 -2.59 -7.25 -0.47
CA LEU A 270 -3.43 -7.96 -1.43
C LEU A 270 -3.39 -7.33 -2.83
N THR A 271 -3.20 -6.02 -2.95
CA THR A 271 -2.99 -5.35 -4.25
C THR A 271 -1.69 -5.81 -4.91
N ASN A 272 -0.62 -5.94 -4.13
CA ASN A 272 0.63 -6.51 -4.61
C ASN A 272 0.44 -7.98 -4.99
N CYS A 273 -0.27 -8.79 -4.19
CA CYS A 273 -0.60 -10.16 -4.55
C CYS A 273 -1.39 -10.26 -5.86
N VAL A 274 -2.39 -9.39 -6.09
CA VAL A 274 -3.12 -9.33 -7.36
C VAL A 274 -2.15 -9.03 -8.51
N THR A 275 -1.18 -8.13 -8.31
CA THR A 275 -0.18 -7.78 -9.31
C THR A 275 0.72 -8.97 -9.64
N CYS A 276 1.22 -9.69 -8.63
CA CYS A 276 2.00 -10.92 -8.79
C CYS A 276 1.22 -12.01 -9.52
N CYS A 277 0.00 -12.34 -9.09
CA CYS A 277 -0.84 -13.36 -9.71
C CYS A 277 -1.16 -13.05 -11.18
N ARG A 278 -1.37 -11.77 -11.52
CA ARG A 278 -1.67 -11.34 -12.89
C ARG A 278 -0.42 -11.09 -13.74
N ARG A 279 0.78 -11.25 -13.15
CA ARG A 279 2.07 -10.96 -13.78
C ARG A 279 2.18 -9.53 -14.32
N GLY A 280 1.47 -8.60 -13.68
CA GLY A 280 1.53 -7.19 -14.07
C GLY A 280 0.33 -6.35 -13.63
N ASN A 281 0.52 -5.06 -13.81
CA ASN A 281 -0.41 -3.95 -13.62
C ASN A 281 0.02 -2.75 -14.47
N THR A 282 -0.73 -1.64 -14.44
CA THR A 282 -0.43 -0.44 -15.25
C THR A 282 1.00 0.09 -15.07
N ASN A 283 1.54 0.05 -13.85
CA ASN A 283 2.92 0.48 -13.56
C ASN A 283 3.94 -0.42 -14.25
N SER A 284 3.87 -1.73 -13.99
CA SER A 284 4.78 -2.72 -14.59
C SER A 284 4.76 -2.68 -16.13
N SER A 285 3.57 -2.50 -16.74
CA SER A 285 3.45 -2.38 -18.19
C SER A 285 4.04 -1.07 -18.71
N TYR A 286 3.82 0.04 -17.99
CA TYR A 286 4.42 1.32 -18.34
C TYR A 286 5.94 1.25 -18.32
N PHE A 287 6.56 0.71 -17.28
CA PHE A 287 8.02 0.58 -17.19
C PHE A 287 8.60 -0.62 -17.95
N ARG A 288 7.76 -1.55 -18.45
CA ARG A 288 8.17 -2.83 -19.06
C ARG A 288 9.00 -3.69 -18.11
N LEU A 289 8.60 -3.74 -16.85
CA LEU A 289 9.29 -4.53 -15.82
C LEU A 289 8.31 -5.44 -15.09
N ASN A 290 8.52 -6.74 -15.19
CA ASN A 290 7.60 -7.71 -14.58
C ASN A 290 7.69 -7.69 -13.04
N PRO A 291 6.55 -7.87 -12.35
CA PRO A 291 6.52 -8.09 -10.91
C PRO A 291 7.13 -9.46 -10.55
N PRO A 292 7.53 -9.65 -9.27
CA PRO A 292 7.95 -10.95 -8.78
C PRO A 292 6.81 -11.99 -8.82
N GLU A 293 7.16 -13.26 -8.69
CA GLU A 293 6.17 -14.29 -8.39
C GLU A 293 5.51 -14.06 -7.02
N LEU A 294 4.33 -14.63 -6.81
CA LEU A 294 3.59 -14.44 -5.57
C LEU A 294 4.39 -14.96 -4.36
N GLU A 295 5.00 -16.13 -4.50
CA GLU A 295 5.79 -16.79 -3.46
C GLU A 295 7.04 -15.98 -3.18
N GLU A 296 7.75 -15.51 -4.21
CA GLU A 296 8.93 -14.64 -4.07
C GLU A 296 8.59 -13.36 -3.30
N TYR A 297 7.45 -12.72 -3.62
CA TYR A 297 6.99 -11.55 -2.89
C TYR A 297 6.67 -11.88 -1.42
N LEU A 298 5.88 -12.92 -1.15
CA LEU A 298 5.42 -13.23 0.21
C LEU A 298 6.45 -13.96 1.09
N GLN A 299 7.56 -14.43 0.51
CA GLN A 299 8.66 -15.08 1.22
C GLN A 299 9.87 -14.17 1.44
N SER A 300 9.83 -12.89 1.01
CA SER A 300 10.92 -11.95 1.29
C SER A 300 11.11 -11.81 2.83
N PRO A 301 12.32 -12.03 3.38
CA PRO A 301 12.61 -12.13 4.82
C PRO A 301 12.19 -10.97 5.75
#